data_AF-A0A7Z7VP00-F1
#
_entry.id   AF-A0A7Z7VP00-F1
#
_cell.length_a   1.000
_cell.length_b   1.000
_cell.length_c   1.000
_cell.angle_alpha   90.00
_cell.angle_beta   90.00
_cell.angle_gamma   90.00
#
_symmetry.space_group_name_H-M   'P 1'
#
loop_
_entity.id
_entity.type
_entity.pdbx_description
1 polymer ?
#
loop_
_entity_poly.entity_id
_entity_poly.type
_entity_poly.pdbx_seq_one_letter_code
_entity_poly.pdbx_strand_id
1 'polypeptide(L)'
;MFTVYHSNQVETLKILLVHLIKNEPLDDPFIPESILVQSPGMSQWLKMALASELGVAANLEFPLPATFIWQMFTQVLPDVPQRSAFNKEAMSWRLMELLPKLLDRDEFQPLQRYL
;
A
#
# COMPACT_ATOMS: atom_id res chain seq x y z
N MET A 1 -5.20 -12.56 -15.47
CA MET A 1 -3.90 -12.56 -16.18
C MET A 1 -3.02 -11.49 -15.55
N PHE A 2 -1.74 -11.75 -15.31
CA PHE A 2 -0.81 -10.75 -14.79
C PHE A 2 0.06 -10.25 -15.95
N THR A 3 -0.04 -8.96 -16.28
CA THR A 3 0.64 -8.35 -17.42
C THR A 3 1.70 -7.37 -16.94
N VAL A 4 2.89 -7.42 -17.52
CA VAL A 4 3.99 -6.51 -17.20
C VAL A 4 4.29 -5.63 -18.41
N TYR A 5 4.25 -4.31 -18.21
CA TYR A 5 4.60 -3.33 -19.22
C TYR A 5 5.92 -2.66 -18.85
N HIS A 6 6.85 -2.62 -19.79
CA HIS A 6 8.15 -1.99 -19.61
C HIS A 6 8.23 -0.70 -20.42
N SER A 7 8.72 0.37 -19.81
CA SER A 7 9.09 1.61 -20.49
C SER A 7 10.18 2.33 -19.70
N ASN A 8 10.96 3.15 -20.41
CA ASN A 8 11.94 4.06 -19.83
C ASN A 8 11.37 5.44 -19.48
N GLN A 9 10.11 5.72 -19.84
CA GLN A 9 9.43 6.98 -19.56
C GLN A 9 8.09 6.72 -18.89
N VAL A 10 7.87 7.33 -17.72
CA VAL A 10 6.63 7.15 -16.95
C VAL A 10 5.41 7.71 -17.70
N GLU A 11 5.61 8.72 -18.53
CA GLU A 11 4.59 9.33 -19.38
C GLU A 11 4.01 8.31 -20.37
N THR A 12 4.83 7.41 -20.90
CA THR A 12 4.36 6.34 -21.79
C THR A 12 3.47 5.34 -21.05
N LEU A 13 3.87 4.95 -19.83
CA LEU A 13 3.07 4.06 -18.98
C LEU A 13 1.75 4.74 -18.54
N LYS A 14 1.77 6.05 -18.30
CA LYS A 14 0.56 6.85 -18.05
C LYS A 14 -0.39 6.82 -19.25
N ILE A 15 0.11 7.01 -20.48
CA ILE A 15 -0.73 6.94 -21.69
C ILE A 15 -1.40 5.57 -21.79
N LEU A 16 -0.65 4.50 -21.53
CA LEU A 16 -1.19 3.14 -21.52
C LEU A 16 -2.26 2.97 -20.43
N LEU A 17 -2.02 3.46 -19.22
CA LEU A 17 -3.00 3.41 -18.13
C LEU A 17 -4.30 4.12 -18.51
N VAL A 18 -4.21 5.32 -19.09
CA VAL A 18 -5.38 6.08 -19.57
C VAL A 18 -6.13 5.29 -20.65
N HIS A 19 -5.40 4.65 -21.57
CA HIS A 19 -5.99 3.84 -22.63
C HIS A 19 -6.75 2.64 -22.06
N LEU A 20 -6.19 1.93 -21.07
CA LEU A 20 -6.84 0.81 -20.40
C LEU A 20 -8.13 1.26 -19.70
N ILE A 21 -8.07 2.33 -18.90
CA ILE A 21 -9.25 2.87 -18.19
C ILE A 21 -10.37 3.26 -19.17
N LYS A 22 -10.03 3.84 -20.33
CA LYS A 22 -11.04 4.26 -21.33
C LYS A 22 -11.70 3.09 -22.06
N ASN A 23 -10.92 2.06 -22.38
CA ASN A 23 -11.39 0.96 -23.23
C ASN A 23 -11.94 -0.22 -22.44
N GLU A 24 -11.54 -0.38 -21.19
CA GLU A 24 -11.97 -1.42 -20.27
C GLU A 24 -12.44 -0.78 -18.95
N PRO A 25 -13.52 0.02 -18.97
CA PRO A 25 -14.05 0.63 -17.75
C PRO A 25 -14.54 -0.44 -16.77
N LEU A 26 -14.46 -0.15 -15.47
CA LEU A 26 -15.04 -0.99 -14.43
C LEU A 26 -16.56 -1.13 -14.61
N ASP A 27 -17.10 -2.32 -14.30
CA ASP A 27 -18.53 -2.62 -14.47
C ASP A 27 -19.44 -1.82 -13.52
N ASP A 28 -18.93 -1.42 -12.34
CA ASP A 28 -19.67 -0.66 -11.33
C ASP A 28 -19.04 0.73 -11.13
N PRO A 29 -19.80 1.83 -11.36
CA PRO A 29 -19.29 3.19 -11.24
C PRO A 29 -18.90 3.62 -9.82
N PHE A 30 -19.31 2.88 -8.78
CA PHE A 30 -18.92 3.16 -7.41
C PHE A 30 -17.66 2.44 -6.97
N ILE A 31 -17.16 1.48 -7.74
CA ILE A 31 -15.87 0.84 -7.46
C ILE A 31 -14.75 1.83 -7.81
N PRO A 32 -13.82 2.09 -6.90
CA PRO A 32 -12.69 2.97 -7.19
C PRO A 32 -11.67 2.29 -8.10
N GLU A 33 -11.08 3.06 -9.02
CA GLU A 33 -9.92 2.60 -9.77
C GLU A 33 -8.71 2.57 -8.82
N SER A 34 -8.10 1.40 -8.64
CA SER A 34 -7.02 1.19 -7.67
C SER A 34 -5.66 1.14 -8.36
N ILE A 35 -4.83 2.14 -8.09
CA ILE A 35 -3.51 2.27 -8.72
C ILE A 35 -2.44 2.26 -7.62
N LEU A 36 -1.72 1.14 -7.51
CA LEU A 36 -0.66 1.00 -6.51
C LEU A 36 0.49 1.97 -6.82
N VAL A 37 0.92 2.72 -5.81
CA VAL A 37 2.03 3.68 -5.91
C VAL A 37 3.01 3.51 -4.75
N GLN A 38 4.25 3.93 -4.94
CA GLN A 38 5.28 3.85 -3.90
C GLN A 38 5.45 5.13 -3.07
N SER A 39 4.88 6.25 -3.52
CA SER A 39 5.02 7.52 -2.82
C SER A 39 3.78 8.41 -2.97
N PRO A 40 3.52 9.30 -1.99
CA PRO A 40 2.47 10.31 -2.11
C PRO A 40 2.66 11.22 -3.33
N GLY A 41 3.91 11.55 -3.69
CA GLY A 41 4.22 12.38 -4.86
C GLY A 41 3.72 11.76 -6.17
N MET A 42 3.91 10.45 -6.34
CA MET A 42 3.41 9.72 -7.51
C MET A 42 1.88 9.74 -7.57
N SER A 43 1.19 9.58 -6.42
CA SER A 43 -0.27 9.65 -6.38
C SER A 43 -0.82 11.01 -6.84
N GLN A 44 -0.17 12.10 -6.44
CA GLN A 44 -0.58 13.45 -6.83
C GLN A 44 -0.32 13.71 -8.31
N TRP A 45 0.86 13.32 -8.79
CA TRP A 45 1.19 13.43 -10.21
C TRP A 45 0.20 12.65 -11.08
N LEU A 46 -0.11 11.39 -10.74
CA LEU A 46 -1.07 10.58 -11.47
C LEU A 46 -2.48 11.17 -11.44
N LYS A 47 -2.97 11.68 -10.29
CA LYS A 47 -4.28 12.34 -10.20
C LYS A 47 -4.39 13.50 -11.19
N MET A 48 -3.40 14.38 -11.20
CA MET A 48 -3.38 15.52 -12.12
C MET A 48 -3.26 15.08 -13.58
N ALA A 49 -2.40 14.11 -13.84
CA ALA A 49 -2.16 13.60 -15.18
C ALA A 49 -3.41 12.90 -15.76
N LEU A 50 -4.11 12.09 -14.97
CA LEU A 50 -5.37 11.47 -15.34
C LEU A 50 -6.47 12.51 -15.56
N ALA A 51 -6.61 13.50 -14.66
CA ALA A 51 -7.60 14.55 -14.82
C ALA A 51 -7.39 15.36 -16.12
N SER A 52 -6.15 15.61 -16.51
CA SER A 52 -5.83 16.31 -17.76
C SER A 52 -6.25 15.54 -19.01
N GLU A 53 -6.25 14.20 -18.96
CA GLU A 53 -6.51 13.31 -20.12
C GLU A 53 -7.98 12.81 -20.18
N LEU A 54 -8.64 12.77 -19.01
CA LEU A 54 -10.01 12.30 -18.81
C LEU A 54 -11.01 13.43 -18.55
N GLY A 55 -10.53 14.66 -18.32
CA GLY A 55 -11.32 15.84 -17.92
C GLY A 55 -11.58 15.89 -16.41
N VAL A 56 -11.69 14.74 -15.74
CA VAL A 56 -11.83 14.61 -14.29
C VAL A 56 -11.13 13.34 -13.79
N ALA A 57 -10.51 13.42 -12.62
CA ALA A 57 -9.99 12.26 -11.89
C ALA A 57 -10.72 12.17 -10.53
N ALA A 58 -11.63 11.21 -10.41
CA ALA A 58 -12.44 11.00 -9.22
C ALA A 58 -12.50 9.50 -8.89
N ASN A 59 -12.86 9.17 -7.65
CA ASN A 59 -12.95 7.79 -7.17
C ASN A 59 -11.69 6.94 -7.45
N LEU A 60 -10.51 7.51 -7.18
CA LEU A 60 -9.22 6.83 -7.35
C LEU A 60 -8.64 6.46 -5.98
N GLU A 61 -8.18 5.22 -5.85
CA GLU A 61 -7.41 4.76 -4.69
C GLU A 61 -5.94 4.56 -5.04
N PHE A 62 -5.06 4.97 -4.14
CA PHE A 62 -3.61 4.89 -4.31
C PHE A 62 -2.96 4.14 -3.14
N PRO A 63 -3.25 2.83 -2.96
CA PRO A 63 -2.66 2.06 -1.88
C PRO A 63 -1.16 1.87 -2.11
N LEU A 64 -0.41 1.85 -1.00
CA LEU A 64 0.96 1.34 -1.02
C LEU A 64 0.92 -0.18 -1.26
N PRO A 65 1.96 -0.79 -1.87
CA PRO A 65 1.97 -2.23 -2.13
C PRO A 65 1.71 -3.07 -0.87
N ALA A 66 2.33 -2.75 0.26
CA ALA A 66 2.11 -3.49 1.50
C ALA A 66 0.66 -3.39 2.00
N THR A 67 0.04 -2.21 1.89
CA THR A 67 -1.37 -2.00 2.24
C THR A 67 -2.29 -2.82 1.35
N PHE A 68 -2.05 -2.81 0.04
CA PHE A 68 -2.83 -3.59 -0.92
C PHE A 68 -2.75 -5.09 -0.65
N ILE A 69 -1.54 -5.62 -0.41
CA ILE A 69 -1.38 -7.04 -0.08
C ILE A 69 -2.13 -7.42 1.20
N TRP A 70 -2.12 -6.58 2.23
CA TRP A 70 -2.91 -6.82 3.44
C TRP A 70 -4.42 -6.79 3.18
N GLN A 71 -4.90 -5.84 2.36
CA GLN A 71 -6.30 -5.81 1.92
C GLN A 71 -6.68 -7.11 1.22
N MET A 72 -5.84 -7.62 0.33
CA MET A 72 -6.07 -8.90 -0.35
C MET A 72 -6.14 -10.07 0.65
N PHE A 73 -5.28 -10.11 1.67
CA PHE A 73 -5.38 -11.13 2.73
C PHE A 73 -6.72 -11.08 3.45
N THR A 74 -7.23 -9.89 3.80
CA THR A 74 -8.53 -9.75 4.46
C THR A 74 -9.73 -10.14 3.60
N GLN A 75 -9.56 -10.15 2.27
CA GLN A 75 -10.63 -10.50 1.33
C GLN A 75 -10.61 -11.98 0.93
N VAL A 76 -9.41 -12.58 0.83
CA VAL A 76 -9.22 -13.93 0.30
C VAL A 76 -9.13 -14.99 1.40
N LEU A 77 -8.53 -14.65 2.55
CA LEU A 77 -8.32 -15.59 3.65
C LEU A 77 -9.39 -15.40 4.74
N PRO A 78 -9.87 -16.50 5.35
CA PRO A 78 -10.77 -16.40 6.50
C PRO A 78 -10.04 -15.84 7.72
N ASP A 79 -10.79 -15.18 8.60
CA ASP A 79 -10.38 -14.76 9.94
C ASP A 79 -9.15 -13.82 10.01
N VAL A 80 -8.83 -13.10 8.93
CA VAL A 80 -7.77 -12.08 8.94
C VAL A 80 -8.33 -10.74 9.44
N PRO A 81 -7.76 -10.16 10.51
CA PRO A 81 -8.24 -8.88 11.03
C PRO A 81 -7.86 -7.71 10.11
N GLN A 82 -8.74 -6.70 10.03
CA GLN A 82 -8.47 -5.52 9.19
C GLN A 82 -7.17 -4.78 9.56
N ARG A 83 -6.78 -4.81 10.83
CA ARG A 83 -5.50 -4.26 11.30
C ARG A 83 -4.64 -5.40 11.82
N SER A 84 -3.40 -5.48 11.33
CA SER A 84 -2.43 -6.42 11.86
C SER A 84 -2.16 -6.16 13.34
N ALA A 85 -2.18 -7.22 14.16
CA ALA A 85 -1.76 -7.16 15.56
C ALA A 85 -0.25 -6.86 15.71
N PHE A 86 0.50 -6.99 14.62
CA PHE A 86 1.94 -6.72 14.53
C PHE A 86 2.25 -5.41 13.80
N ASN A 87 1.29 -4.46 13.76
CA ASN A 87 1.57 -3.11 13.28
C ASN A 87 2.61 -2.41 14.18
N LYS A 88 3.26 -1.38 13.63
CA LYS A 88 4.39 -0.70 14.27
C LYS A 88 4.03 -0.16 15.65
N GLU A 89 2.87 0.45 15.79
CA GLU A 89 2.40 1.08 17.02
C GLU A 89 2.16 0.01 18.10
N ALA A 90 1.40 -1.04 17.76
CA ALA A 90 1.10 -2.15 18.67
C ALA A 90 2.37 -2.88 19.11
N MET A 91 3.29 -3.13 18.18
CA MET A 91 4.57 -3.76 18.49
C MET A 91 5.43 -2.91 19.41
N SER A 92 5.45 -1.59 19.22
CA SER A 92 6.18 -0.68 20.11
C SER A 92 5.74 -0.83 21.56
N TRP A 93 4.41 -0.81 21.81
CA TRP A 93 3.87 -0.98 23.15
C TRP A 93 4.08 -2.38 23.72
N ARG A 94 3.87 -3.43 22.92
CA ARG A 94 4.13 -4.81 23.34
C ARG A 94 5.60 -5.02 23.72
N LEU A 95 6.52 -4.50 22.92
CA LEU A 95 7.95 -4.59 23.21
C LEU A 95 8.32 -3.79 24.46
N MET A 96 7.72 -2.61 24.67
CA MET A 96 7.94 -1.82 25.89
C MET A 96 7.55 -2.58 27.16
N GLU A 97 6.47 -3.37 27.12
CA GLU A 97 6.06 -4.20 28.26
C GLU A 97 6.93 -5.46 28.44
N LEU A 98 7.38 -6.06 27.34
CA LEU A 98 8.11 -7.33 27.34
C LEU A 98 9.61 -7.15 27.64
N LEU A 99 10.24 -6.12 27.07
CA LEU A 99 11.69 -5.93 27.15
C LEU A 99 12.22 -5.91 28.60
N PRO A 100 11.62 -5.18 29.57
CA PRO A 100 12.09 -5.19 30.96
C PRO A 100 12.14 -6.59 31.58
N LYS A 101 11.20 -7.47 31.21
CA LYS A 101 11.10 -8.85 31.73
C LYS A 101 12.15 -9.79 31.10
N LEU A 102 12.86 -9.33 30.07
CA LEU A 102 13.83 -10.11 29.31
C LEU A 102 15.28 -9.65 29.52
N LEU A 103 15.51 -8.51 30.19
CA LEU A 103 16.84 -7.89 30.31
C LEU A 103 17.87 -8.76 31.02
N ASP A 104 17.44 -9.62 31.95
CA ASP A 104 18.34 -10.49 32.71
C ASP A 104 18.89 -11.68 31.90
N ARG A 105 18.40 -11.87 30.67
CA ARG A 105 18.90 -12.93 29.79
C ARG A 105 20.20 -12.51 29.11
N ASP A 106 21.11 -13.47 28.91
CA ASP A 106 22.43 -13.23 28.33
C ASP A 106 22.36 -12.59 26.92
N GLU A 107 21.34 -12.93 26.13
CA GLU A 107 21.15 -12.38 24.79
C GLU A 107 20.78 -10.88 24.80
N PHE A 108 20.27 -10.37 25.92
CA PHE A 108 19.81 -9.00 26.08
C PHE A 108 20.84 -8.10 26.79
N GLN A 109 22.04 -8.61 27.10
CA GLN A 109 23.12 -7.85 27.75
C GLN A 109 23.42 -6.47 27.14
N PRO A 110 23.47 -6.29 25.80
CA PRO A 110 23.66 -4.95 25.22
C PRO A 110 22.52 -3.97 25.55
N LEU A 111 21.28 -4.46 25.58
CA LEU A 111 20.11 -3.66 25.91
C LEU A 111 20.03 -3.36 27.41
N GLN A 112 20.38 -4.32 28.26
CA GLN A 112 20.46 -4.14 29.71
C GLN A 112 21.48 -3.07 30.11
N ARG A 113 22.60 -2.94 29.37
CA ARG A 113 23.61 -1.89 29.63
C ARG A 113 23.18 -0.51 29.14
N TYR A 114 22.26 -0.45 28.18
CA TYR A 114 21.81 0.79 27.56
C TYR A 114 20.64 1.42 28.33
N LEU A 115 19.68 0.60 28.77
CA LEU A 115 18.50 1.00 29.55
C LEU A 115 18.83 1.17 31.03
#